data_AF-A0A284RDE0-F1
#
_entry.id   AF-A0A284RDE0-F1
#
_cell.length_a   1.000
_cell.length_b   1.000
_cell.length_c   1.000
_cell.angle_alpha   90.00
_cell.angle_beta   90.00
_cell.angle_gamma   90.00
#
_symmetry.space_group_name_H-M   'P 1'
#
loop_
_entity.id
_entity.type
_entity.pdbx_description
1 polymer ?
#
loop_
_entity_poly.entity_id
_entity_poly.type
_entity_poly.pdbx_seq_one_letter_code
_entity_poly.pdbx_strand_id
1 'polypeptide(L)'
;MFQDGWISKVAVMSIDEERTWQTVETDENNQLEEVIFKIQGILAKKDLPPVTEVSSKDNYTFLQQHVRITGIRGEAFKDTADLIMKVQLMFERHFPDSAWEKWIPNNTDGIMALDISNRYFETRKTHPQEQAEYEQGVDPKGILAAACLKRNLIHTKDNKVRFYTSKIDKNRERK
;
A
#
# COMPACT_ATOMS: atom_id res chain seq x y z
N MET A 1 1.49 -23.39 -5.13
CA MET A 1 0.17 -24.00 -4.89
C MET A 1 -0.25 -23.79 -3.44
N PHE A 2 -0.80 -22.62 -3.14
CA PHE A 2 -1.41 -22.34 -1.84
C PHE A 2 -2.73 -23.11 -1.73
N GLN A 3 -2.90 -23.90 -0.67
CA GLN A 3 -4.11 -24.66 -0.38
C GLN A 3 -5.31 -23.69 -0.21
N ASP A 4 -6.39 -23.88 -0.96
CA ASP A 4 -7.58 -23.00 -0.98
C ASP A 4 -8.33 -22.86 0.37
N GLY A 5 -7.91 -23.56 1.43
CA GLY A 5 -8.56 -23.57 2.74
C GLY A 5 -8.39 -22.29 3.58
N TRP A 6 -7.56 -21.33 3.16
CA TRP A 6 -7.41 -20.07 3.88
C TRP A 6 -8.54 -19.07 3.53
N ILE A 7 -9.08 -19.12 2.30
CA ILE A 7 -10.16 -18.22 1.85
C ILE A 7 -11.43 -18.41 2.68
N SER A 8 -11.70 -19.62 3.17
CA SER A 8 -12.85 -19.88 4.06
C SER A 8 -12.70 -19.31 5.48
N LYS A 9 -11.51 -18.82 5.84
CA LYS A 9 -11.20 -18.26 7.17
C LYS A 9 -11.08 -16.73 7.16
N VAL A 10 -11.21 -16.10 6.00
CA VAL A 10 -11.12 -14.64 5.86
C VAL A 10 -12.49 -14.04 5.62
N ALA A 11 -12.71 -12.85 6.17
CA ALA A 11 -13.91 -12.07 5.98
C ALA A 11 -13.56 -10.65 5.53
N VAL A 12 -14.49 -9.99 4.83
CA VAL A 12 -14.38 -8.57 4.51
C VAL A 12 -15.22 -7.82 5.53
N MET A 13 -14.63 -6.89 6.27
CA MET A 13 -15.28 -6.15 7.34
C MET A 13 -15.07 -4.65 7.21
N SER A 14 -16.10 -3.88 7.53
CA SER A 14 -16.03 -2.44 7.70
C SER A 14 -15.43 -2.08 9.06
N ILE A 15 -14.45 -1.18 9.08
CA ILE A 15 -13.74 -0.78 10.31
C ILE A 15 -13.94 0.70 10.70
N ASP A 16 -14.57 1.50 9.83
CA ASP A 16 -14.76 2.94 10.02
C ASP A 16 -16.08 3.39 9.37
N GLU A 17 -17.22 3.06 9.99
CA GLU A 17 -18.55 3.48 9.54
C GLU A 17 -18.79 3.31 8.02
N GLU A 18 -18.34 2.17 7.48
CA GLU A 18 -18.44 1.80 6.04
C GLU A 18 -17.55 2.61 5.08
N ARG A 19 -16.67 3.47 5.59
CA ARG A 19 -15.69 4.22 4.80
C ARG A 19 -14.46 3.40 4.45
N THR A 20 -14.03 2.55 5.38
CA THR A 20 -12.83 1.72 5.23
C THR A 20 -13.18 0.27 5.45
N TRP A 21 -12.72 -0.58 4.55
CA TRP A 21 -12.98 -2.02 4.54
C TRP A 21 -11.66 -2.78 4.50
N GLN A 22 -11.56 -3.85 5.28
CA GLN A 22 -10.38 -4.67 5.39
C GLN A 22 -10.72 -6.14 5.21
N THR A 23 -9.75 -6.91 4.72
CA THR A 23 -9.80 -8.37 4.86
C THR A 23 -9.22 -8.72 6.21
N VAL A 24 -9.99 -9.45 7.01
CA VAL A 24 -9.59 -9.88 8.34
C VAL A 24 -9.64 -11.39 8.46
N GLU A 25 -8.76 -11.94 9.29
CA GLU A 25 -8.80 -13.32 9.73
C GLU A 25 -8.88 -13.39 11.25
N THR A 26 -9.38 -14.53 11.75
CA THR A 26 -9.40 -14.80 13.19
C THR A 26 -8.13 -15.54 13.57
N ASP A 27 -7.34 -14.97 14.48
CA ASP A 27 -6.12 -15.57 15.00
C ASP A 27 -6.41 -16.77 15.91
N GLU A 28 -5.35 -17.41 16.42
CA GLU A 28 -5.48 -18.55 17.35
C GLU A 28 -6.15 -18.19 18.69
N ASN A 29 -6.23 -16.89 19.03
CA ASN A 29 -6.83 -16.34 20.25
C ASN A 29 -8.24 -15.79 20.03
N ASN A 30 -8.86 -16.05 18.88
CA ASN A 30 -10.15 -15.49 18.47
C ASN A 30 -10.19 -13.96 18.34
N GLN A 31 -9.05 -13.32 18.08
CA GLN A 31 -8.94 -11.91 17.76
C GLN A 31 -8.95 -11.70 16.25
N LEU A 32 -9.55 -10.59 15.82
CA LEU A 32 -9.54 -10.20 14.41
C LEU A 32 -8.24 -9.49 14.08
N GLU A 33 -7.52 -10.02 13.10
CA GLU A 33 -6.29 -9.42 12.57
C GLU A 33 -6.44 -9.11 11.08
N GLU A 34 -5.80 -8.02 10.64
CA GLU A 34 -5.74 -7.67 9.23
C GLU A 34 -4.90 -8.67 8.44
N VAL A 35 -5.42 -9.15 7.32
CA VAL A 35 -4.68 -10.05 6.43
C VAL A 35 -3.63 -9.26 5.66
N ILE A 36 -2.35 -9.56 5.92
CA ILE A 36 -1.21 -8.89 5.27
C ILE A 36 -0.64 -9.75 4.14
N PHE A 37 -0.73 -9.25 2.91
CA PHE A 37 -0.08 -9.85 1.75
C PHE A 37 1.39 -9.47 1.67
N LYS A 38 2.26 -10.47 1.53
CA LYS A 38 3.70 -10.27 1.31
C LYS A 38 4.05 -10.69 -0.10
N ILE A 39 4.58 -9.76 -0.89
CA ILE A 39 5.08 -10.03 -2.24
C ILE A 39 6.58 -9.78 -2.30
N GLN A 40 7.28 -10.69 -2.96
CA GLN A 40 8.71 -10.54 -3.26
C GLN A 40 8.90 -10.43 -4.77
N GLY A 41 9.64 -9.42 -5.20
CA GLY A 41 10.00 -9.23 -6.59
C GLY A 41 11.13 -8.22 -6.76
N ILE A 42 11.30 -7.77 -8.00
CA ILE A 42 12.35 -6.86 -8.44
C ILE A 42 11.72 -5.49 -8.67
N LEU A 43 12.37 -4.45 -8.13
CA LEU A 43 11.94 -3.07 -8.32
C LEU A 43 12.25 -2.61 -9.75
N ALA A 44 11.21 -2.43 -10.57
CA ALA A 44 11.33 -2.02 -11.97
C ALA A 44 11.25 -0.49 -12.14
N LYS A 45 10.50 0.19 -11.27
CA LYS A 45 10.37 1.66 -11.25
C LYS A 45 10.13 2.12 -9.82
N LYS A 46 10.60 3.32 -9.50
CA LYS A 46 10.30 3.98 -8.22
C LYS A 46 10.14 5.49 -8.39
N ASP A 47 9.20 6.03 -7.65
CA ASP A 47 9.09 7.43 -7.28
C ASP A 47 8.97 7.47 -5.75
N LEU A 48 10.12 7.67 -5.10
CA LEU A 48 10.26 7.54 -3.66
C LEU A 48 11.01 8.76 -3.11
N PRO A 49 10.85 9.10 -1.82
CA PRO A 49 11.57 10.19 -1.19
C PRO A 49 13.10 10.08 -1.35
N PRO A 50 13.84 11.18 -1.17
CA PRO A 50 13.40 12.45 -0.59
C PRO A 50 12.60 13.34 -1.54
N VAL A 51 11.55 13.99 -1.02
CA VAL A 51 10.85 15.07 -1.75
C VAL A 51 11.66 16.35 -1.62
N THR A 52 12.38 16.69 -2.69
CA THR A 52 13.24 17.89 -2.72
C THR A 52 12.64 19.03 -3.51
N GLU A 53 11.69 18.75 -4.40
CA GLU A 53 10.99 19.70 -5.26
C GLU A 53 9.60 19.15 -5.61
N VAL A 54 8.65 20.04 -5.90
CA VAL A 54 7.30 19.66 -6.39
C VAL A 54 7.04 20.45 -7.67
N SER A 55 6.84 19.72 -8.77
CA SER A 55 6.77 20.26 -10.14
C SER A 55 5.57 21.18 -10.39
N SER A 56 4.45 20.97 -9.69
CA SER A 56 3.27 21.83 -9.77
C SER A 56 2.85 22.27 -8.37
N LYS A 57 2.83 23.58 -8.12
CA LYS A 57 2.43 24.11 -6.82
C LYS A 57 1.00 23.74 -6.44
N ASP A 58 0.12 23.30 -7.35
CA ASP A 58 -1.31 23.21 -7.05
C ASP A 58 -1.86 21.78 -6.86
N ASN A 59 -1.15 20.73 -7.28
CA ASN A 59 -1.67 19.36 -7.28
C ASN A 59 -1.10 18.47 -6.16
N TYR A 60 -0.99 19.00 -4.94
CA TYR A 60 -0.46 18.25 -3.79
C TYR A 60 -1.32 17.04 -3.38
N THR A 61 -2.62 17.08 -3.68
CA THR A 61 -3.56 15.96 -3.44
C THR A 61 -3.23 14.70 -4.23
N PHE A 62 -2.46 14.82 -5.31
CA PHE A 62 -2.05 13.71 -6.17
C PHE A 62 -0.61 13.28 -5.91
N LEU A 63 0.10 13.93 -4.98
CA LEU A 63 1.44 13.52 -4.61
C LEU A 63 1.40 12.17 -3.90
N GLN A 64 2.14 11.23 -4.46
CA GLN A 64 2.22 9.87 -3.97
C GLN A 64 3.63 9.32 -4.10
N GLN A 65 3.94 8.38 -3.24
CA GLN A 65 5.06 7.46 -3.34
C GLN A 65 4.61 6.30 -4.19
N HIS A 66 5.42 5.89 -5.17
CA HIS A 66 5.08 4.82 -6.09
C HIS A 66 6.25 3.87 -6.30
N VAL A 67 5.96 2.57 -6.34
CA VAL A 67 6.89 1.54 -6.76
C VAL A 67 6.21 0.63 -7.77
N ARG A 68 7.01 0.16 -8.73
CA ARG A 68 6.63 -0.95 -9.60
C ARG A 68 7.49 -2.15 -9.27
N ILE A 69 6.86 -3.26 -8.92
CA ILE A 69 7.53 -4.52 -8.64
C ILE A 69 7.16 -5.54 -9.71
N THR A 70 8.13 -6.30 -10.21
CA THR A 70 7.90 -7.42 -11.13
C THR A 70 8.57 -8.70 -10.63
N GLY A 71 7.99 -9.85 -10.95
CA GLY A 71 8.56 -11.15 -10.59
C GLY A 71 9.56 -11.73 -11.58
N ILE A 72 9.76 -11.13 -12.77
CA ILE A 72 10.51 -11.73 -13.91
C ILE A 72 10.17 -13.23 -14.05
N ARG A 73 8.87 -13.53 -14.21
CA ARG A 73 8.34 -14.90 -14.38
C ARG A 73 8.50 -15.84 -13.17
N GLY A 74 8.85 -15.33 -11.99
CA GLY A 74 8.86 -16.12 -10.76
C GLY A 74 7.46 -16.59 -10.36
N GLU A 75 7.30 -17.89 -10.12
CA GLU A 75 6.02 -18.50 -9.75
C GLU A 75 5.45 -17.92 -8.45
N ALA A 76 6.31 -17.68 -7.44
CA ALA A 76 5.87 -17.09 -6.16
C ALA A 76 5.23 -15.71 -6.33
N PHE A 77 5.76 -14.87 -7.23
CA PHE A 77 5.19 -13.55 -7.52
C PHE A 77 3.81 -13.68 -8.17
N LYS A 78 3.68 -14.60 -9.13
CA LYS A 78 2.40 -14.88 -9.80
C LYS A 78 1.38 -15.44 -8.82
N ASP A 79 1.75 -16.41 -7.99
CA ASP A 79 0.89 -16.98 -6.96
C ASP A 79 0.35 -15.89 -6.01
N THR A 80 1.19 -14.93 -5.61
CA THR A 80 0.73 -13.78 -4.79
C THR A 80 -0.19 -12.84 -5.57
N ALA A 81 0.10 -12.55 -6.84
CA ALA A 81 -0.78 -11.70 -7.66
C ALA A 81 -2.16 -12.35 -7.88
N ASP A 82 -2.18 -13.66 -8.16
CA ASP A 82 -3.40 -14.46 -8.28
C ASP A 82 -4.17 -14.47 -6.93
N LEU A 83 -3.46 -14.47 -5.80
CA LEU A 83 -4.06 -14.37 -4.47
C LEU A 83 -4.79 -13.03 -4.25
N ILE A 84 -4.15 -11.92 -4.63
CA ILE A 84 -4.75 -10.58 -4.57
C ILE A 84 -6.01 -10.52 -5.44
N MET A 85 -5.99 -11.13 -6.63
CA MET A 85 -7.18 -11.22 -7.49
C MET A 85 -8.30 -12.04 -6.83
N LYS A 86 -7.99 -13.14 -6.13
CA LYS A 86 -8.99 -13.91 -5.38
C LYS A 86 -9.62 -13.08 -4.26
N VAL A 87 -8.82 -12.28 -3.55
CA VAL A 87 -9.31 -11.39 -2.48
C VAL A 87 -10.20 -10.30 -3.05
N GLN A 88 -9.81 -9.70 -4.17
CA GLN A 88 -10.64 -8.73 -4.87
C GLN A 88 -12.03 -9.29 -5.19
N LEU A 89 -12.14 -10.54 -5.65
CA LEU A 89 -13.43 -11.17 -5.90
C LEU A 89 -14.32 -11.27 -4.65
N MET A 90 -13.73 -11.30 -3.45
CA MET A 90 -14.49 -11.23 -2.20
C MET A 90 -15.04 -9.82 -1.97
N PHE A 91 -14.23 -8.78 -2.20
CA PHE A 91 -14.69 -7.38 -2.14
C PHE A 91 -15.80 -7.12 -3.16
N GLU A 92 -15.65 -7.57 -4.41
CA GLU A 92 -16.65 -7.40 -5.46
C GLU A 92 -18.05 -7.93 -5.07
N ARG A 93 -18.14 -8.91 -4.17
CA ARG A 93 -19.43 -9.43 -3.67
C ARG A 93 -20.09 -8.56 -2.61
N HIS A 94 -19.33 -7.67 -1.95
CA HIS A 94 -19.82 -6.79 -0.89
C HIS A 94 -20.29 -5.44 -1.41
N PHE A 95 -19.83 -5.01 -2.59
CA PHE A 95 -20.18 -3.72 -3.17
C PHE A 95 -21.12 -3.88 -4.37
N PRO A 96 -22.03 -2.93 -4.61
CA PRO A 96 -22.82 -2.90 -5.83
C PRO A 96 -21.94 -2.87 -7.08
N ASP A 97 -22.47 -3.38 -8.19
CA ASP A 97 -21.81 -3.28 -9.50
C ASP A 97 -21.42 -1.83 -9.77
N SER A 98 -20.19 -1.62 -10.24
CA SER A 98 -19.53 -0.32 -10.52
C SER A 98 -19.08 0.53 -9.33
N ALA A 99 -19.37 0.15 -8.08
CA ALA A 99 -18.84 0.86 -6.90
C ALA A 99 -17.39 0.48 -6.55
N TRP A 100 -16.87 -0.60 -7.15
CA TRP A 100 -15.53 -1.12 -6.90
C TRP A 100 -14.60 -0.86 -8.10
N GLU A 101 -13.50 -0.14 -7.87
CA GLU A 101 -12.43 -0.01 -8.86
C GLU A 101 -11.56 -1.28 -8.81
N LYS A 102 -11.65 -2.08 -9.88
CA LYS A 102 -10.88 -3.32 -9.98
C LYS A 102 -9.40 -3.01 -10.10
N TRP A 103 -8.60 -3.59 -9.22
CA TRP A 103 -7.17 -3.68 -9.41
C TRP A 103 -6.88 -4.59 -10.62
N ILE A 104 -6.04 -4.08 -11.52
CA ILE A 104 -5.60 -4.79 -12.71
C ILE A 104 -4.07 -4.77 -12.71
N PRO A 105 -3.39 -5.93 -12.71
CA PRO A 105 -1.95 -5.97 -12.79
C PRO A 105 -1.47 -5.33 -14.10
N ASN A 106 -0.36 -4.60 -14.02
CA ASN A 106 0.29 -4.07 -15.19
C ASN A 106 0.95 -5.23 -15.96
N ASN A 107 0.77 -5.28 -17.27
CA ASN A 107 1.36 -6.32 -18.13
C ASN A 107 2.10 -5.72 -19.34
N THR A 108 2.79 -4.60 -19.12
CA THR A 108 3.63 -3.97 -20.15
C THR A 108 4.68 -4.96 -20.64
N ASP A 109 4.84 -5.09 -21.96
CA ASP A 109 5.80 -6.00 -22.62
C ASP A 109 5.63 -7.49 -22.25
N GLY A 110 4.43 -7.91 -21.81
CA GLY A 110 4.16 -9.29 -21.40
C GLY A 110 4.80 -9.68 -20.07
N ILE A 111 5.31 -8.71 -19.31
CA ILE A 111 5.86 -8.90 -17.98
C ILE A 111 4.86 -8.35 -16.97
N MET A 112 4.29 -9.26 -16.17
CA MET A 112 3.42 -8.90 -15.05
C MET A 112 4.19 -8.04 -14.03
N ALA A 113 3.57 -6.94 -13.62
CA ALA A 113 4.06 -6.03 -12.61
C ALA A 113 2.93 -5.49 -11.73
N LEU A 114 3.26 -5.22 -10.47
CA LEU A 114 2.40 -4.57 -9.50
C LEU A 114 2.83 -3.10 -9.40
N ASP A 115 1.93 -2.20 -9.75
CA ASP A 115 2.04 -0.78 -9.43
C ASP A 115 1.42 -0.55 -8.04
N ILE A 116 2.25 -0.12 -7.08
CA ILE A 116 1.85 0.09 -5.68
C ILE A 116 2.15 1.55 -5.34
N SER A 117 1.17 2.25 -4.79
CA SER A 117 1.32 3.65 -4.39
C SER A 117 0.73 3.95 -3.02
N ASN A 118 1.32 4.92 -2.33
CA ASN A 118 0.77 5.51 -1.12
C ASN A 118 0.78 7.03 -1.24
N ARG A 119 -0.31 7.70 -0.89
CA ARG A 119 -0.40 9.16 -0.96
C ARG A 119 0.40 9.77 0.18
N TYR A 120 1.02 10.92 -0.07
CA TYR A 120 1.63 11.69 1.02
C TYR A 120 0.58 12.39 1.89
N PHE A 121 -0.59 12.68 1.31
CA PHE A 121 -1.64 13.45 1.95
C PHE A 121 -3.01 12.86 1.74
N GLU A 122 -3.85 13.05 2.74
CA GLU A 122 -5.30 12.96 2.63
C GLU A 122 -5.94 14.34 2.87
N THR A 123 -7.24 14.45 2.61
CA THR A 123 -7.98 15.67 2.97
C THR A 123 -8.42 15.61 4.44
N ARG A 124 -8.19 16.69 5.19
CA ARG A 124 -8.55 16.72 6.63
C ARG A 124 -10.05 16.55 6.88
N LYS A 125 -10.90 16.82 5.88
CA LYS A 125 -12.36 16.64 5.96
C LYS A 125 -12.75 15.16 6.02
N THR A 126 -12.01 14.29 5.34
CA THR A 126 -12.33 12.87 5.24
C THR A 126 -11.69 12.04 6.37
N HIS A 127 -10.56 12.49 6.91
CA HIS A 127 -9.84 11.80 7.98
C HIS A 127 -9.46 12.76 9.13
N PRO A 128 -10.24 12.81 10.23
CA PRO A 128 -9.90 13.59 11.42
C PRO A 128 -8.84 12.89 12.28
N GLN A 129 -7.82 12.30 11.66
CA GLN A 129 -6.72 11.65 12.36
C GLN A 129 -5.67 12.68 12.83
N GLU A 130 -4.72 12.22 13.63
CA GLU A 130 -3.57 13.04 14.04
C GLU A 130 -2.59 13.22 12.88
N GLN A 131 -2.03 14.44 12.78
CA GLN A 131 -0.95 14.74 11.85
C GLN A 131 0.31 14.00 12.30
N ALA A 132 0.79 13.08 11.47
CA ALA A 132 2.05 12.42 11.67
C ALA A 132 3.22 13.31 11.20
N GLU A 133 4.35 13.19 11.89
CA GLU A 133 5.57 13.91 11.54
C GLU A 133 6.25 13.30 10.33
N TYR A 134 6.78 14.13 9.45
CA TYR A 134 7.63 13.70 8.35
C TYR A 134 9.05 13.41 8.85
N GLU A 135 9.61 12.30 8.39
CA GLU A 135 11.02 12.00 8.62
C GLU A 135 11.91 12.92 7.76
N GLN A 136 13.09 13.30 8.28
CA GLN A 136 14.04 14.15 7.56
C GLN A 136 14.47 13.55 6.20
N GLY A 137 14.52 12.22 6.10
CA GLY A 137 14.80 11.52 4.83
C GLY A 137 13.66 11.58 3.82
N VAL A 138 12.45 11.95 4.25
CA VAL A 138 11.26 12.07 3.42
C VAL A 138 11.05 13.51 2.96
N ASP A 139 11.06 14.46 3.89
CA ASP A 139 10.81 15.89 3.61
C ASP A 139 11.98 16.78 4.06
N PRO A 140 13.18 16.67 3.45
CA PRO A 140 14.37 17.35 3.94
C PRO A 140 14.29 18.87 3.90
N LYS A 141 13.39 19.43 3.08
CA LYS A 141 13.20 20.88 2.89
C LYS A 141 11.89 21.40 3.51
N GLY A 142 11.11 20.56 4.21
CA GLY A 142 9.84 20.97 4.83
C GLY A 142 8.72 21.32 3.82
N ILE A 143 8.82 20.86 2.57
CA ILE A 143 7.87 21.16 1.49
C ILE A 143 6.53 20.47 1.78
N LEU A 144 6.56 19.21 2.22
CA LEU A 144 5.35 18.45 2.52
C LEU A 144 4.70 18.99 3.80
N ALA A 145 5.50 19.26 4.84
CA ALA A 145 5.02 19.87 6.08
C ALA A 145 4.36 21.23 5.82
N ALA A 146 4.97 22.09 5.00
CA ALA A 146 4.39 23.37 4.61
C ALA A 146 3.07 23.22 3.83
N ALA A 147 2.91 22.16 3.04
CA ALA A 147 1.68 21.91 2.30
C ALA A 147 0.51 21.51 3.22
N CYS A 148 0.76 20.66 4.24
CA CYS A 148 -0.23 20.32 5.27
C CYS A 148 -0.82 21.59 5.91
N LEU A 149 0.06 22.53 6.31
CA LEU A 149 -0.35 23.78 6.97
C LEU A 149 -1.17 24.71 6.06
N LYS A 150 -0.85 24.76 4.77
CA LYS A 150 -1.43 25.74 3.83
C LYS A 150 -2.68 25.26 3.09
N ARG A 151 -2.90 23.95 2.98
CA ARG A 151 -3.88 23.39 2.01
C ARG A 151 -4.95 22.47 2.59
N ASN A 152 -5.17 22.50 3.90
CA ASN A 152 -6.13 21.61 4.57
C ASN A 152 -5.88 20.13 4.26
N LEU A 153 -4.60 19.78 4.10
CA LEU A 153 -4.11 18.43 3.86
C LEU A 153 -3.58 17.86 5.18
N ILE A 154 -3.63 16.54 5.31
CA ILE A 154 -3.12 15.83 6.48
C ILE A 154 -2.23 14.67 6.04
N HIS A 155 -1.13 14.46 6.75
CA HIS A 155 -0.32 13.25 6.64
C HIS A 155 -0.58 12.41 7.88
N THR A 156 -1.02 11.17 7.71
CA THR A 156 -1.35 10.28 8.82
C THR A 156 -0.33 9.14 8.92
N LYS A 157 -0.51 8.25 9.90
CA LYS A 157 0.33 7.04 10.02
C LYS A 157 0.21 6.14 8.79
N ASP A 158 -0.96 6.11 8.15
CA ASP A 158 -1.23 5.26 6.99
C ASP A 158 -0.50 5.78 5.74
N ASN A 159 -0.20 7.08 5.70
CA ASN A 159 0.61 7.69 4.64
C ASN A 159 2.12 7.44 4.81
N LYS A 160 2.57 6.80 5.91
CA LYS A 160 4.01 6.55 6.15
C LYS A 160 4.48 5.29 5.44
N VAL A 161 5.42 5.46 4.52
CA VAL A 161 6.21 4.36 3.96
C VAL A 161 7.47 4.16 4.77
N ARG A 162 7.68 2.94 5.28
CA ARG A 162 8.88 2.57 6.04
C ARG A 162 9.91 1.91 5.14
N PHE A 163 11.15 2.37 5.24
CA PHE A 163 12.28 1.84 4.48
C PHE A 163 13.16 0.98 5.38
N TYR A 164 13.39 -0.26 4.97
CA TYR A 164 14.24 -1.21 5.68
C TYR A 164 15.41 -1.61 4.80
N THR A 165 16.60 -1.71 5.38
CA THR A 165 17.78 -2.29 4.73
C THR A 165 18.23 -3.46 5.56
N SER A 166 18.29 -4.64 4.96
CA SER A 166 18.93 -5.79 5.59
C SER A 166 20.41 -5.82 5.25
N LYS A 167 21.25 -6.13 6.23
CA LYS A 167 22.69 -6.26 6.06
C LYS A 167 23.11 -7.67 6.46
N ILE A 168 23.95 -8.28 5.62
CA ILE A 168 24.61 -9.53 5.97
C ILE A 168 25.79 -9.16 6.86
N ASP A 169 25.83 -9.71 8.08
CA ASP A 169 26.96 -9.47 8.97
C ASP A 169 28.17 -10.35 8.59
N LYS A 170 29.29 -10.18 9.31
CA LYS A 170 30.52 -10.94 9.05
C LYS A 170 30.34 -12.45 9.22
N ASN A 171 29.29 -12.88 9.94
CA ASN A 171 28.97 -14.29 10.20
C ASN A 171 28.02 -14.86 9.14
N ARG A 172 27.72 -14.10 8.07
CA ARG A 172 26.73 -14.44 7.03
C ARG A 172 25.29 -14.54 7.57
N GLU A 173 25.03 -13.95 8.73
CA GLU A 173 23.68 -13.87 9.27
C GLU A 173 22.98 -12.61 8.78
N ARG A 174 21.69 -12.74 8.50
CA ARG A 174 20.86 -11.64 7.99
C ARG A 174 20.30 -10.85 9.16
N LYS A 175 20.73 -9.60 9.31
CA LYS A 175 20.15 -8.62 10.24
C LYS A 175 19.29 -7.61 9.52
#